data_AF-A0A3D5XSB7-F1
#
_entry.id   AF-A0A3D5XSB7-F1
#
_cell.length_a   1.000
_cell.length_b   1.000
_cell.length_c   1.000
_cell.angle_alpha   90.00
_cell.angle_beta   90.00
_cell.angle_gamma   90.00
#
_symmetry.space_group_name_H-M   'P 1'
#
loop_
_entity.id
_entity.type
_entity.pdbx_description
1 polymer ?
#
loop_
_entity_poly.entity_id
_entity_poly.type
_entity_poly.pdbx_seq_one_letter_code
_entity_poly.pdbx_strand_id
1 'polypeptide(L)' 'MSYKKTRDILSKLIDENYEDYIKAIFSLENNIDDEKELNELYQYYMESYHCTFLHDDFIKEYDVS' A
#
# COMPACT_ATOMS: atom_id res chain seq x y z
N MET A 1 -9.40 -15.92 -8.48
CA MET A 1 -7.96 -15.92 -8.87
C MET A 1 -7.18 -16.70 -7.82
N SER A 2 -6.10 -17.42 -8.16
CA SER A 2 -5.31 -18.12 -7.13
C SER A 2 -4.50 -17.12 -6.32
N TYR A 3 -4.21 -17.45 -5.05
CA TYR A 3 -3.38 -16.61 -4.19
C TYR A 3 -2.07 -16.17 -4.87
N LYS A 4 -1.35 -17.10 -5.51
CA LYS A 4 -0.09 -16.80 -6.22
C LYS A 4 -0.30 -15.74 -7.30
N LYS A 5 -1.33 -15.92 -8.12
CA LYS A 5 -1.63 -14.97 -9.20
C LYS A 5 -2.06 -13.60 -8.65
N THR A 6 -2.80 -13.56 -7.54
CA THR A 6 -3.13 -12.30 -6.85
C THR A 6 -1.89 -11.60 -6.33
N ARG A 7 -1.02 -12.32 -5.61
CA ARG A 7 0.23 -11.78 -5.10
C ARG A 7 1.12 -11.24 -6.22
N ASP A 8 1.28 -11.99 -7.31
CA ASP A 8 2.14 -11.56 -8.42
C ASP A 8 1.59 -10.29 -9.11
N ILE A 9 0.27 -10.07 -9.12
CA ILE A 9 -0.33 -8.82 -9.60
C ILE A 9 -0.04 -7.67 -8.63
N LEU A 10 -0.23 -7.90 -7.33
CA LEU A 10 0.04 -6.87 -6.31
C LEU A 10 1.52 -6.49 -6.27
N SER A 11 2.44 -7.45 -6.38
CA SER A 11 3.88 -7.17 -6.45
C SER A 11 4.24 -6.27 -7.63
N LYS A 12 3.68 -6.55 -8.82
CA LYS A 12 3.88 -5.68 -9.98
C LYS A 12 3.33 -4.27 -9.75
N LEU A 13 2.17 -4.14 -9.11
CA LEU A 13 1.61 -2.82 -8.79
C LEU A 13 2.47 -2.07 -7.78
N ILE A 14 3.00 -2.74 -6.75
CA ILE A 14 3.92 -2.14 -5.79
C ILE A 14 5.19 -1.62 -6.49
N ASP A 15 5.76 -2.41 -7.41
CA ASP A 15 7.02 -2.07 -8.07
C ASP A 15 6.86 -1.04 -9.21
N GLU A 16 5.78 -1.14 -10.00
CA GLU A 16 5.57 -0.32 -11.21
C GLU A 16 4.68 0.90 -10.96
N ASN A 17 3.77 0.84 -9.98
CA ASN A 17 2.77 1.89 -9.73
C ASN A 17 2.35 1.94 -8.24
N TYR A 18 3.34 2.23 -7.39
CA TYR A 18 3.16 2.27 -5.93
C TYR A 18 2.07 3.25 -5.47
N GLU A 19 1.97 4.40 -6.13
CA GLU A 19 0.98 5.43 -5.79
C GLU A 19 -0.46 4.93 -5.97
N ASP A 20 -0.79 4.37 -7.13
CA ASP A 20 -2.15 3.84 -7.37
C ASP A 20 -2.42 2.58 -6.55
N TYR A 21 -1.39 1.79 -6.23
CA TYR A 21 -1.51 0.69 -5.28
C TYR A 21 -1.97 1.19 -3.90
N ILE A 22 -1.33 2.23 -3.35
CA ILE A 22 -1.72 2.81 -2.06
C ILE A 22 -3.09 3.48 -2.13
N LYS A 23 -3.39 4.24 -3.18
CA LYS A 23 -4.72 4.85 -3.36
C LYS A 23 -5.83 3.81 -3.45
N ALA A 24 -5.60 2.68 -4.11
CA ALA A 24 -6.56 1.59 -4.18
C ALA A 24 -6.84 0.98 -2.79
N ILE A 25 -5.81 0.84 -1.95
CA ILE A 25 -5.99 0.41 -0.56
C ILE A 25 -6.82 1.42 0.21
N PHE A 26 -6.49 2.72 0.13
CA PHE A 26 -7.26 3.76 0.82
C PHE A 26 -8.71 3.83 0.36
N SER A 27 -8.96 3.69 -0.94
CA SER A 27 -10.30 3.64 -1.52
C SER A 27 -11.12 2.50 -0.92
N LEU A 28 -10.56 1.30 -0.85
CA LEU A 28 -11.24 0.12 -0.34
C LEU A 28 -11.49 0.19 1.18
N GLU A 29 -10.48 0.59 1.96
CA GLU A 29 -10.56 0.65 3.42
C GLU A 29 -11.51 1.75 3.92
N ASN A 30 -11.52 2.90 3.25
CA ASN A 30 -12.29 4.08 3.67
C ASN A 30 -13.57 4.29 2.85
N ASN A 31 -13.83 3.44 1.84
CA ASN A 31 -14.94 3.58 0.91
C ASN A 31 -14.97 4.95 0.21
N ILE A 32 -13.81 5.38 -0.30
CA ILE A 32 -13.59 6.66 -1.01
C ILE A 32 -13.41 6.35 -2.50
N ASP A 33 -14.19 6.98 -3.36
CA ASP A 33 -14.09 6.87 -4.82
C ASP A 33 -13.67 8.20 -5.48
N ASP A 34 -13.57 9.28 -4.70
CA ASP A 34 -13.11 10.58 -5.19
C ASP A 34 -11.58 10.60 -5.30
N GLU A 35 -11.09 10.72 -6.54
CA GLU A 35 -9.66 10.70 -6.84
C GLU A 35 -8.91 11.87 -6.18
N LYS A 36 -9.55 13.02 -5.99
CA LYS A 36 -8.93 14.17 -5.34
C LYS A 36 -8.73 13.91 -3.85
N GLU A 37 -9.72 13.34 -3.18
CA GLU A 37 -9.62 12.91 -1.77
C GLU A 37 -8.53 11.84 -1.60
N LEU A 38 -8.43 10.88 -2.53
CA LEU A 38 -7.36 9.88 -2.55
C LEU A 38 -5.97 10.51 -2.77
N ASN A 39 -5.87 11.53 -3.64
CA ASN A 39 -4.63 12.27 -3.84
C ASN A 39 -4.20 13.00 -2.57
N GLU A 40 -5.11 13.69 -1.89
CA GLU A 40 -4.82 14.38 -0.63
C GLU A 40 -4.37 13.41 0.47
N LEU A 41 -5.04 12.26 0.60
CA LEU A 41 -4.65 11.18 1.53
C LEU A 41 -3.27 10.60 1.20
N TYR A 42 -2.98 10.39 -0.08
CA TYR A 42 -1.67 9.90 -0.52
C TYR A 42 -0.56 10.91 -0.24
N GLN A 43 -0.79 12.21 -0.49
CA GLN A 43 0.19 13.24 -0.14
C GLN A 43 0.42 13.30 1.37
N TYR A 44 -0.65 13.26 2.18
CA TYR A 44 -0.53 13.18 3.63
C TYR A 44 0.27 11.96 4.09
N TYR A 45 0.02 10.80 3.49
CA TYR A 45 0.77 9.57 3.73
C TYR A 45 2.27 9.73 3.42
N MET A 46 2.62 10.31 2.25
CA MET A 46 4.01 10.55 1.85
C MET A 46 4.72 11.60 2.72
N GLU A 47 4.01 12.66 3.11
CA GLU A 47 4.55 13.74 3.97
C GLU A 47 4.75 13.29 5.42
N SER A 48 3.99 12.29 5.88
CA SER A 48 4.00 11.82 7.27
C SER A 48 5.28 11.08 7.70
N TYR A 49 6.31 10.96 6.85
CA TYR A 49 7.64 10.40 7.13
C TYR A 49 7.63 9.33 8.23
N HIS A 50 7.14 8.11 7.95
CA HIS A 50 7.38 6.84 8.67
C HIS A 50 6.26 5.80 8.40
N CYS A 51 5.91 5.52 7.15
CA CYS A 51 4.99 4.41 6.86
C CYS A 51 5.56 3.53 5.75
N THR A 52 6.59 2.77 6.09
CA THR A 52 6.84 1.49 5.42
C THR A 52 5.68 0.55 5.78
N PHE A 53 4.58 0.60 5.03
CA PHE A 53 3.50 -0.36 5.25
C PHE A 53 4.01 -1.79 5.00
N LEU A 54 3.87 -2.62 6.03
CA LEU A 54 4.14 -4.06 6.16
C LEU A 54 5.61 -4.54 6.10
N HIS A 55 6.54 -3.93 5.35
CA HIS A 55 7.85 -4.56 5.19
C HIS A 55 8.76 -4.43 6.43
N ASP A 56 8.92 -3.23 6.98
CA ASP A 56 9.86 -3.04 8.11
C ASP A 56 9.27 -3.47 9.46
N ASP A 57 7.96 -3.31 9.64
CA ASP A 57 7.30 -3.68 10.90
C ASP A 57 7.16 -5.20 11.06
N PHE A 58 6.98 -5.96 9.96
CA PHE A 58 7.02 -7.44 10.03
C PHE A 58 8.44 -8.00 10.11
N ILE A 59 9.45 -7.37 9.48
CA ILE A 59 10.83 -7.86 9.56
C ILE A 59 11.35 -7.79 11.01
N LYS A 60 10.97 -6.75 11.77
CA LYS A 60 11.39 -6.62 13.18
C LYS A 60 10.82 -7.70 14.10
N GLU A 61 9.70 -8.33 13.75
CA GLU A 61 9.07 -9.35 14.60
C GLU A 61 9.58 -10.77 14.34
N TYR A 62 10.31 -10.99 13.23
CA TYR A 62 10.86 -12.30 12.86
C TYR A 62 12.39 -12.41 12.91
N ASP A 63 13.11 -11.34 13.26
CA ASP A 63 14.57 -11.37 13.48
C ASP A 63 14.93 -11.69 14.94
N VAL A 64 14.33 -12.77 15.47
CA VAL A 64 14.73 -13.39 16.74
C VAL A 64 15.06 -14.85 16.47
N SER A 65 16.23 -15.12 15.89
CA SER A 65 17.03 -16.37 16.01
C SER A 65 18.38 -16.22 15.31
#